data_AF-N6TNB7-F1
#
_entry.id   AF-N6TNB7-F1
#
_cell.length_a   1.000
_cell.length_b   1.000
_cell.length_c   1.000
_cell.angle_alpha   90.00
_cell.angle_beta   90.00
_cell.angle_gamma   90.00
#
_symmetry.space_group_name_H-M   'P 1'
#
loop_
_entity.id
_entity.type
_entity.pdbx_description
1 polymer ?
#
loop_
_entity_poly.entity_id
_entity_poly.type
_entity_poly.pdbx_seq_one_letter_code
_entity_poly.pdbx_strand_id
1 'polypeptide(L)'
;MKEEPQSVQDLFNTSSCIPKPFRCPHKQIQFFLYTRRTQQEPELLDTTKEDSLYNTQFNRRYPVKIVVHGFGGGRNLSPSTDMRDAYFYRGNYNVIIVDYGTLVKEPCLSVSKAFNDLVSR
;
A
#
# COMPACT_ATOMS: atom_id res chain seq x y z
N MET A 1 -15.65 1.49 14.54
CA MET A 1 -15.46 0.73 15.80
C MET A 1 -14.53 -0.42 15.46
N LYS A 2 -13.42 -0.59 16.19
CA LYS A 2 -12.53 -1.76 16.03
C LYS A 2 -13.21 -2.90 16.76
N GLU A 3 -13.59 -3.97 16.06
CA GLU A 3 -13.98 -5.21 16.72
C GLU A 3 -12.69 -5.99 17.01
N GLU A 4 -12.35 -6.13 18.29
CA GLU A 4 -11.28 -7.02 18.71
C GLU A 4 -11.77 -8.47 18.59
N PRO A 5 -10.89 -9.39 18.16
CA PRO A 5 -11.24 -10.81 18.07
C PRO A 5 -11.62 -11.31 19.47
N GLN A 6 -12.83 -11.88 19.58
CA GLN A 6 -13.38 -12.33 20.87
C GLN A 6 -12.98 -13.77 21.19
N SER A 7 -12.47 -14.50 20.20
CA SER A 7 -12.00 -15.88 20.38
C SER A 7 -10.81 -16.25 19.48
N VAL A 8 -10.08 -17.29 19.88
CA VAL A 8 -8.97 -17.87 19.11
C VAL A 8 -9.43 -18.40 17.75
N GLN A 9 -10.68 -18.85 17.63
CA GLN A 9 -11.28 -19.26 16.35
C GLN A 9 -11.42 -18.09 15.36
N ASP A 10 -11.60 -16.86 15.84
CA ASP A 10 -11.66 -15.67 14.99
C ASP A 10 -10.29 -15.39 14.35
N LEU A 11 -9.21 -15.74 15.05
CA LEU A 11 -7.82 -15.72 14.53
C LEU A 11 -7.54 -16.82 13.49
N PHE A 12 -8.48 -17.73 13.24
CA PHE A 12 -8.37 -18.74 12.18
C PHE A 12 -9.40 -18.52 11.05
N ASN A 13 -10.28 -17.51 11.17
CA ASN A 13 -11.24 -17.17 10.14
C ASN A 13 -10.58 -16.41 8.98
N THR A 14 -10.00 -17.16 8.03
CA THR A 14 -9.33 -16.59 6.85
C THR A 14 -10.29 -16.03 5.78
N SER A 15 -11.52 -15.63 6.14
CA SER A 15 -12.41 -14.97 5.18
C SER A 15 -11.78 -13.67 4.68
N SER A 16 -11.70 -13.50 3.36
CA SER A 16 -11.16 -12.28 2.74
C SER A 16 -12.06 -11.09 3.07
N CYS A 17 -11.49 -10.05 3.66
CA CYS A 17 -12.21 -8.80 3.95
C CYS A 17 -12.25 -7.84 2.76
N ILE A 18 -11.80 -8.29 1.60
CA ILE A 18 -11.89 -7.51 0.37
C ILE A 18 -13.35 -7.56 -0.10
N PRO A 19 -14.07 -6.42 -0.17
CA PRO A 19 -15.45 -6.43 -0.61
C PRO A 19 -15.52 -6.76 -2.10
N LYS A 20 -16.53 -7.55 -2.48
CA LYS A 20 -16.88 -7.76 -3.89
C LYS A 20 -17.43 -6.45 -4.49
N PRO A 21 -17.23 -6.19 -5.80
CA PRO A 21 -16.56 -7.06 -6.76
C PRO A 21 -15.03 -6.89 -6.74
N PHE A 22 -14.30 -7.98 -6.96
CA PHE A 22 -12.84 -7.97 -7.15
C PHE A 22 -12.48 -7.34 -8.50
N ARG A 23 -12.63 -6.02 -8.61
CA ARG A 23 -12.30 -5.24 -9.81
C ARG A 23 -11.06 -4.39 -9.55
N CYS A 24 -10.10 -4.50 -10.45
CA CYS A 24 -8.92 -3.64 -10.48
C CYS A 24 -9.17 -2.39 -11.34
N PRO A 25 -8.65 -1.22 -10.95
CA PRO A 25 -8.00 -0.93 -9.67
C PRO A 25 -9.03 -0.89 -8.52
N HIS A 26 -8.70 -1.52 -7.39
CA HIS A 26 -9.60 -1.59 -6.25
C HIS A 26 -9.56 -0.27 -5.46
N LYS A 27 -10.71 0.33 -5.14
CA LYS A 27 -10.80 1.67 -4.52
C LYS A 27 -10.09 1.81 -3.17
N GLN A 28 -9.88 0.71 -2.47
CA GLN A 28 -9.19 0.66 -1.18
C GLN A 28 -7.68 0.40 -1.29
N ILE A 29 -7.15 0.30 -2.51
CA ILE A 29 -5.73 0.23 -2.79
C ILE A 29 -5.30 1.57 -3.40
N GLN A 30 -4.37 2.23 -2.73
CA GLN A 30 -3.91 3.55 -3.09
C GLN A 30 -2.41 3.53 -3.34
N PHE A 31 -1.94 4.36 -4.26
CA PHE A 31 -0.55 4.45 -4.66
C PHE A 31 -0.04 5.84 -4.30
N PHE A 32 0.92 5.92 -3.36
CA PHE A 32 1.46 7.20 -2.88
C PHE A 32 2.88 7.39 -3.41
N LEU A 33 3.09 8.44 -4.18
CA LEU A 33 4.40 8.85 -4.66
C LEU A 33 5.11 9.71 -3.62
N TYR A 34 6.29 9.25 -3.24
CA TYR A 34 7.26 9.97 -2.45
C TYR A 34 8.48 10.27 -3.33
N THR A 35 8.88 11.52 -3.31
CA THR A 35 10.15 12.01 -3.83
C THR A 35 10.89 12.70 -2.69
N ARG A 36 12.13 13.12 -2.93
CA ARG A 36 12.87 13.90 -1.93
C ARG A 36 12.13 15.16 -1.47
N ARG A 37 11.25 15.72 -2.32
CA ARG A 37 10.44 16.93 -2.05
C ARG A 37 9.10 16.62 -1.39
N THR A 38 8.55 15.43 -1.63
CA THR A 38 7.20 15.03 -1.18
C THR A 38 7.24 14.00 -0.06
N GLN A 39 8.29 14.04 0.79
CA GLN A 39 8.46 13.08 1.89
C GLN A 39 7.39 13.23 2.98
N GLN A 40 7.02 14.47 3.31
CA GLN A 40 6.02 14.76 4.34
C GLN A 40 4.60 14.68 3.77
N GLU A 41 4.41 15.25 2.59
CA GLU A 41 3.13 15.24 1.86
C GLU A 41 3.30 14.48 0.53
N PRO A 42 2.95 13.18 0.49
CA PRO A 42 3.02 12.40 -0.75
C PRO A 42 1.92 12.78 -1.73
N GLU A 43 2.17 12.51 -3.00
CA GLU A 43 1.21 12.71 -4.08
C GLU A 43 0.46 11.41 -4.34
N LEU A 44 -0.88 11.45 -4.33
CA LEU A 44 -1.70 10.30 -4.65
C LEU A 44 -1.73 10.07 -6.16
N LEU A 45 -1.37 8.86 -6.59
CA LEU A 45 -1.45 8.43 -7.99
C LEU A 45 -2.81 7.80 -8.25
N ASP A 46 -3.60 8.44 -9.11
CA ASP A 46 -4.86 7.93 -9.62
C ASP A 46 -4.58 6.97 -10.79
N THR A 47 -4.52 5.67 -10.46
CA THR A 47 -4.31 4.59 -11.44
C THR A 47 -5.39 4.46 -12.51
N THR A 48 -6.51 5.20 -12.40
CA THR A 48 -7.55 5.24 -13.45
C THR A 48 -7.30 6.34 -14.49
N LYS A 49 -6.28 7.17 -14.31
CA LYS A 49 -5.95 8.30 -15.19
C LYS A 49 -4.50 8.21 -15.67
N GLU A 50 -4.32 8.16 -16.99
CA GLU A 50 -2.99 8.10 -17.60
C GLU A 50 -2.10 9.29 -17.22
N ASP A 51 -2.69 10.48 -17.13
CA ASP A 51 -1.97 11.71 -16.81
C ASP A 51 -1.58 11.85 -15.33
N SER A 52 -2.09 10.99 -14.45
CA SER A 52 -1.88 11.15 -13.00
C SER A 52 -0.41 11.14 -12.62
N LEU A 53 0.43 10.34 -13.28
CA LEU A 53 1.86 10.30 -12.99
C LEU A 53 2.58 11.57 -13.45
N TYR A 54 2.14 12.13 -14.58
CA TYR A 54 2.75 13.32 -15.19
C TYR A 54 2.44 14.60 -14.41
N ASN A 55 1.32 14.61 -13.70
CA ASN A 55 0.87 15.73 -12.86
C ASN A 55 1.45 15.70 -11.44
N THR A 56 2.59 15.02 -11.24
CA THR A 56 3.25 14.86 -9.93
C THR A 56 4.72 15.27 -10.00
N GLN A 57 5.44 15.21 -8.87
CA GLN A 57 6.90 15.37 -8.82
C GLN A 57 7.68 14.16 -9.36
N PHE A 58 7.02 13.17 -9.97
CA PHE A 58 7.68 12.03 -10.59
C PHE A 58 8.75 12.48 -11.59
N ASN A 59 9.95 11.92 -11.47
CA ASN A 59 11.05 12.27 -12.34
C ASN A 59 11.62 11.01 -13.02
N ARG A 60 11.44 10.92 -14.33
CA ARG A 60 11.92 9.81 -15.17
C ARG A 60 13.43 9.56 -15.10
N ARG A 61 14.22 10.54 -14.66
CA ARG A 61 15.68 10.40 -14.50
C ARG A 61 16.07 9.66 -13.23
N TYR A 62 15.15 9.49 -12.27
CA TYR A 62 15.42 8.86 -10.99
C TYR A 62 14.87 7.42 -10.95
N PRO A 63 15.58 6.47 -10.30
CA PRO A 63 15.10 5.11 -10.20
C PRO A 63 13.77 5.02 -9.43
N VAL A 64 12.92 4.10 -9.84
CA VAL A 64 11.63 3.83 -9.18
C VAL A 64 11.77 2.68 -8.19
N LYS A 65 11.15 2.81 -7.01
CA LYS A 65 11.04 1.77 -6.00
C LYS A 65 9.58 1.62 -5.61
N ILE A 66 9.02 0.42 -5.81
CA ILE A 66 7.66 0.11 -5.39
C ILE A 66 7.74 -0.66 -4.08
N VAL A 67 7.06 -0.16 -3.06
CA VAL A 67 7.00 -0.75 -1.72
C VAL A 67 5.56 -1.16 -1.46
N VAL A 68 5.36 -2.44 -1.14
CA VAL A 68 4.06 -3.00 -0.77
C VAL A 68 4.20 -3.44 0.68
N HIS A 69 3.48 -2.78 1.59
CA HIS A 69 3.53 -3.15 3.01
C HIS A 69 2.84 -4.50 3.25
N GLY A 70 3.00 -5.10 4.42
CA GLY A 70 2.33 -6.35 4.80
C GLY A 70 1.15 -6.13 5.75
N PHE A 71 0.77 -7.19 6.46
CA PHE A 71 -0.28 -7.19 7.48
C PHE A 71 0.02 -6.20 8.62
N GLY A 72 -1.00 -5.47 9.07
CA GLY A 72 -0.84 -4.44 10.10
C GLY A 72 0.05 -3.25 9.68
N GLY A 73 0.55 -3.28 8.45
CA GLY A 73 1.39 -2.23 7.88
C GLY A 73 0.58 -1.08 7.31
N GLY A 74 1.31 -0.09 6.83
CA GLY A 74 0.76 1.06 6.13
C GLY A 74 1.88 1.93 5.60
N ARG A 75 1.53 2.94 4.81
CA ARG A 75 2.53 3.86 4.22
C ARG A 75 3.33 4.69 5.23
N ASN A 76 2.74 4.90 6.41
CA ASN A 76 3.32 5.71 7.50
C ASN A 76 3.81 4.85 8.68
N LEU A 77 3.91 3.53 8.50
CA LEU A 77 4.36 2.60 9.54
C LEU A 77 5.65 1.92 9.07
N SER A 78 6.56 1.65 10.02
CA SER A 78 7.73 0.81 9.76
C SER A 78 7.28 -0.57 9.26
N PRO A 79 7.97 -1.16 8.26
CA PRO A 79 9.23 -0.71 7.66
C PRO A 79 9.09 0.26 6.46
N SER A 80 7.87 0.69 6.10
CA SER A 80 7.66 1.57 4.92
C SER A 80 8.37 2.91 5.05
N THR A 81 8.34 3.51 6.24
CA THR A 81 9.03 4.77 6.57
C THR A 81 10.54 4.58 6.52
N ASP A 82 11.05 3.51 7.12
CA ASP A 82 12.49 3.25 7.22
C ASP A 82 13.10 2.99 5.84
N MET A 83 12.36 2.29 4.96
CA MET A 83 12.77 2.10 3.57
C MET A 83 12.81 3.41 2.80
N ARG A 84 11.81 4.30 2.96
CA ARG A 84 11.83 5.62 2.32
C ARG A 84 13.05 6.42 2.75
N ASP A 85 13.31 6.49 4.06
CA ASP A 85 14.42 7.23 4.61
C ASP A 85 15.76 6.68 4.10
N ALA A 86 15.91 5.35 4.06
CA ALA A 86 17.09 4.69 3.52
C ALA A 86 17.31 5.00 2.02
N TYR A 87 16.25 5.03 1.21
CA TYR A 87 16.37 5.41 -0.21
C TYR A 87 16.75 6.88 -0.36
N PHE A 88 16.10 7.80 0.35
CA PHE A 88 16.40 9.23 0.25
C PHE A 88 17.74 9.63 0.87
N TYR A 89 18.27 8.83 1.80
CA TYR A 89 19.64 8.94 2.28
C TYR A 89 20.66 8.63 1.17
N ARG A 90 20.38 7.64 0.31
CA ARG A 90 21.28 7.22 -0.79
C ARG A 90 21.21 8.13 -2.01
N GLY A 91 20.09 8.81 -2.25
CA GLY A 91 19.96 9.70 -3.39
C GLY A 91 18.53 10.06 -3.75
N ASN A 92 18.35 10.47 -5.01
CA ASN A 92 17.03 10.82 -5.53
C ASN A 92 16.34 9.57 -6.10
N TYR A 93 15.13 9.30 -5.63
CA TYR A 93 14.30 8.17 -6.06
C TYR A 93 12.84 8.63 -6.24
N ASN A 94 12.10 7.86 -7.03
CA ASN A 94 10.63 7.85 -6.99
C ASN A 94 10.20 6.64 -6.17
N VAL A 95 9.84 6.83 -4.90
CA VAL A 95 9.38 5.74 -4.04
C VAL A 95 7.85 5.73 -4.07
N ILE A 96 7.24 4.66 -4.56
CA ILE A 96 5.79 4.49 -4.62
C ILE A 96 5.41 3.47 -3.55
N ILE A 97 4.67 3.89 -2.52
CA ILE A 97 4.11 2.97 -1.54
C ILE A 97 2.69 2.61 -1.93
N VAL A 98 2.42 1.32 -2.06
CA VAL A 98 1.07 0.76 -2.22
C VAL A 98 0.46 0.58 -0.84
N ASP A 99 -0.55 1.39 -0.53
CA ASP A 99 -1.29 1.33 0.72
C ASP A 99 -2.63 0.61 0.50
N TYR A 100 -2.77 -0.51 1.19
CA TYR A 100 -3.98 -1.32 1.24
C TYR A 100 -4.30 -1.69 2.70
N GLY A 101 -3.81 -0.90 3.67
CA GLY A 101 -3.92 -1.17 5.10
C GLY A 101 -5.34 -1.30 5.60
N THR A 102 -6.34 -0.78 4.88
CA THR A 102 -7.77 -0.99 5.21
C THR A 102 -8.26 -2.41 4.92
N LEU A 103 -7.57 -3.16 4.07
CA LEU A 103 -7.91 -4.53 3.67
C LEU A 103 -7.17 -5.60 4.48
N VAL A 104 -6.10 -5.23 5.22
CA VAL A 104 -5.22 -6.14 5.96
C VAL A 104 -5.08 -5.78 7.44
N LYS A 105 -6.21 -5.85 8.17
CA LYS A 105 -6.32 -5.63 9.63
C LYS A 105 -6.89 -6.86 10.31
N GLU A 106 -6.58 -7.10 11.58
CA GLU A 106 -7.30 -8.13 12.37
C GLU A 106 -8.83 -7.85 12.36
N PRO A 107 -9.70 -8.87 12.28
CA PRO A 107 -9.44 -10.33 12.15
C PRO A 107 -9.29 -10.82 10.69
N CYS A 108 -9.09 -9.91 9.73
CA CYS A 108 -8.92 -10.22 8.30
C CYS A 108 -7.54 -10.84 8.03
N LEU A 109 -7.47 -12.16 8.08
CA LEU A 109 -6.25 -12.94 8.25
C LEU A 109 -5.32 -13.11 7.03
N SER A 110 -4.04 -13.27 7.39
CA SER A 110 -2.84 -13.74 6.65
C SER A 110 -2.51 -13.04 5.33
N VAL A 111 -1.34 -12.38 5.29
CA VAL A 111 -0.75 -11.68 4.13
C VAL A 111 -0.87 -12.46 2.81
N SER A 112 -0.71 -13.79 2.87
CA SER A 112 -0.71 -14.66 1.70
C SER A 112 -2.03 -14.66 0.94
N LYS A 113 -3.17 -14.61 1.64
CA LYS A 113 -4.50 -14.71 1.01
C LYS A 113 -4.92 -13.39 0.37
N ALA A 114 -4.69 -12.27 1.04
CA ALA A 114 -4.98 -10.94 0.48
C ALA A 114 -4.15 -10.68 -0.79
N PHE A 115 -2.87 -11.03 -0.80
CA PHE A 115 -2.04 -10.89 -1.98
C PHE A 115 -2.51 -11.80 -3.12
N ASN A 116 -2.82 -13.07 -2.83
CA ASN A 116 -3.35 -13.99 -3.82
C ASN A 116 -4.69 -13.52 -4.38
N ASP A 117 -5.63 -13.03 -3.57
CA ASP A 117 -6.93 -12.54 -4.04
C ASP A 117 -6.80 -11.27 -4.92
N LEU A 118 -5.77 -10.45 -4.69
CA LEU A 118 -5.52 -9.24 -5.49
C LEU A 118 -4.79 -9.51 -6.80
N VAL A 119 -4.01 -10.59 -6.87
CA VAL A 119 -3.13 -10.89 -8.00
C VAL A 119 -3.64 -12.08 -8.83
N SER A 120 -4.49 -12.94 -8.27
CA SER A 120 -5.06 -14.09 -8.98
C SER A 120 -6.20 -13.66 -9.89
N ARG A 121 -6.01 -13.93 -11.18
CA ARG A 121 -7.07 -13.96 -12.19
C ARG A 121 -7.82 -15.28 -12.13
#